data_AF-A0A427T6S6-F1
#
_entry.id   AF-A0A427T6S6-F1
#
_cell.length_a   1.000
_cell.length_b   1.000
_cell.length_c   1.000
_cell.angle_alpha   90.00
_cell.angle_beta   90.00
_cell.angle_gamma   90.00
#
_symmetry.space_group_name_H-M   'P 1'
#
loop_
_entity.id
_entity.type
_entity.pdbx_description
1 polymer ?
#
loop_
_entity_poly.entity_id
_entity_poly.type
_entity_poly.pdbx_seq_one_letter_code
_entity_poly.pdbx_strand_id
1 'polypeptide(L)'
;MLMRTDPFRELDRFAQQAFGTWTKPAAMPMDAYRAGNEFVVCFDLPGVSPEAIELDIERNVLTVKAERRPLPGGDDVQMQVSERPLGVFSRQLFLGDSLDTDHIAADYEAGVLTLRIPVAEKAKPRRIEISGATDRKEIQA
;
A
#
# COMPACT_ATOMS: atom_id res chain seq x y z
N MET A 1 -6.53 -35.25 -13.50
CA MET A 1 -7.35 -34.56 -14.52
C MET A 1 -8.08 -33.43 -13.80
N LEU A 2 -7.53 -32.20 -13.84
CA LEU A 2 -8.24 -31.03 -13.31
C LEU A 2 -9.42 -30.77 -14.25
N MET A 3 -10.64 -30.83 -13.70
CA MET A 3 -11.86 -30.66 -14.49
C MET A 3 -11.86 -29.27 -15.13
N ARG A 4 -12.05 -29.29 -16.44
CA ARG A 4 -12.00 -28.15 -17.34
C ARG A 4 -13.44 -27.71 -17.59
N THR A 5 -13.94 -26.79 -16.77
CA THR A 5 -15.27 -26.24 -17.00
C THR A 5 -15.24 -24.74 -16.74
N ASP A 6 -14.72 -23.99 -17.71
CA ASP A 6 -15.18 -22.62 -17.86
C ASP A 6 -15.33 -22.26 -19.35
N PRO A 7 -16.58 -22.32 -19.88
CA PRO A 7 -16.88 -22.11 -21.30
C PRO A 7 -16.72 -20.64 -21.74
N PHE A 8 -16.34 -19.73 -20.84
CA PHE A 8 -16.18 -18.29 -21.14
C PHE A 8 -14.72 -17.82 -21.24
N ARG A 9 -13.75 -18.74 -21.21
CA ARG A 9 -12.31 -18.45 -21.21
C ARG A 9 -11.82 -17.64 -22.43
N GLU A 10 -12.44 -17.82 -23.60
CA GLU A 10 -12.10 -17.03 -24.79
C GLU A 10 -12.67 -15.61 -24.72
N LEU A 11 -13.81 -15.41 -24.06
CA LEU A 11 -14.43 -14.10 -23.87
C LEU A 11 -13.64 -13.26 -22.87
N ASP A 12 -13.12 -13.86 -21.80
CA ASP A 12 -12.25 -13.19 -20.82
C ASP A 12 -10.91 -12.79 -21.43
N ARG A 13 -10.33 -13.63 -22.30
CA ARG A 13 -9.08 -13.31 -23.00
C ARG A 13 -9.30 -12.18 -24.01
N PHE A 14 -10.43 -12.19 -24.73
CA PHE A 14 -10.80 -11.13 -25.66
C PHE A 14 -11.18 -9.83 -24.92
N ALA A 15 -11.81 -9.90 -23.75
CA ALA A 15 -12.05 -8.76 -22.89
C ALA A 15 -10.74 -8.18 -22.33
N GLN A 16 -9.80 -9.01 -21.87
CA GLN A 16 -8.48 -8.55 -21.44
C GLN A 16 -7.65 -7.93 -22.59
N GLN A 17 -7.85 -8.40 -23.82
CA GLN A 17 -7.14 -7.91 -25.01
C GLN A 17 -7.83 -6.70 -25.68
N ALA A 18 -9.15 -6.52 -25.50
CA ALA A 18 -9.92 -5.37 -25.96
C ALA A 18 -10.03 -4.23 -24.93
N PHE A 19 -9.89 -4.52 -23.63
CA PHE A 19 -9.88 -3.55 -22.51
C PHE A 19 -8.51 -3.43 -21.83
N GLY A 20 -7.46 -3.96 -22.46
CA GLY A 20 -6.10 -3.87 -21.94
C GLY A 20 -5.52 -2.47 -22.03
N THR A 21 -5.95 -1.52 -21.19
CA THR A 21 -5.12 -0.37 -20.76
C THR A 21 -5.63 0.26 -19.45
N TRP A 22 -4.82 0.18 -18.39
CA TRP A 22 -4.72 1.10 -17.25
C TRP A 22 -5.86 1.32 -16.22
N THR A 23 -7.13 1.01 -16.43
CA THR A 23 -8.19 1.71 -15.67
C THR A 23 -8.60 1.15 -14.31
N LYS A 24 -8.18 -0.07 -13.91
CA LYS A 24 -8.32 -0.53 -12.52
C LYS A 24 -7.13 -1.42 -12.14
N PRO A 25 -6.19 -0.92 -11.31
CA PRO A 25 -5.16 -1.75 -10.70
C PRO A 25 -5.80 -2.96 -10.02
N ALA A 26 -5.16 -4.12 -10.11
CA ALA A 26 -5.62 -5.32 -9.41
C ALA A 26 -5.68 -5.07 -7.90
N ALA A 27 -6.60 -5.74 -7.21
CA ALA A 27 -6.75 -5.60 -5.77
C ALA A 27 -5.43 -5.97 -5.06
N MET A 28 -4.93 -5.06 -4.22
CA MET A 28 -3.77 -5.25 -3.35
C MET A 28 -4.27 -5.21 -1.91
N PRO A 29 -4.64 -6.35 -1.30
CA PRO A 29 -5.10 -6.41 0.08
C PRO A 29 -4.06 -5.79 1.02
N MET A 30 -4.53 -5.13 2.06
CA MET A 30 -3.65 -4.51 3.03
C MET A 30 -4.29 -4.44 4.41
N ASP A 31 -3.41 -4.45 5.41
CA ASP A 31 -3.73 -4.10 6.79
C ASP A 31 -2.90 -2.89 7.19
N ALA A 32 -3.48 -2.02 8.02
CA ALA A 32 -2.78 -0.87 8.57
C ALA A 32 -3.15 -0.70 10.04
N TYR A 33 -2.14 -0.52 10.89
CA TYR A 33 -2.33 -0.37 12.33
C TYR A 33 -1.23 0.48 12.95
N ARG A 34 -1.47 0.94 14.18
CA ARG A 34 -0.48 1.67 14.97
C ARG A 34 0.15 0.74 16.00
N ALA A 35 1.47 0.69 16.06
CA ALA A 35 2.23 -0.05 17.04
C ALA A 35 3.11 0.93 17.83
N GLY A 36 2.61 1.43 18.97
CA GLY A 36 3.31 2.41 19.79
C GLY A 36 3.58 3.73 19.04
N ASN A 37 4.86 3.97 18.72
CA ASN A 37 5.32 5.16 18.00
C ASN A 37 5.53 4.93 16.49
N GLU A 38 4.98 3.85 15.94
CA GLU A 38 5.06 3.52 14.52
C GLU A 38 3.67 3.31 13.93
N PHE A 39 3.53 3.69 12.66
CA PHE A 39 2.42 3.31 11.81
C PHE A 39 2.90 2.20 10.87
N VAL A 40 2.26 1.05 10.94
CA VAL A 40 2.66 -0.16 10.21
C VAL A 40 1.61 -0.47 9.15
N VAL A 41 2.07 -0.75 7.93
CA VAL A 41 1.22 -1.10 6.80
C VAL A 41 1.74 -2.37 6.16
N CYS A 42 0.89 -3.37 5.98
CA CYS A 42 1.23 -4.65 5.35
C CYS A 42 0.45 -4.81 4.05
N PHE A 43 1.10 -5.23 2.96
CA PHE A 43 0.48 -5.50 1.67
C PHE A 43 0.76 -6.93 1.21
N ASP A 44 -0.29 -7.63 0.79
CA ASP A 44 -0.15 -8.97 0.22
C ASP A 44 0.26 -8.88 -1.26
N LEU A 45 1.49 -9.27 -1.56
CA LEU A 45 2.10 -9.26 -2.89
C LEU A 45 2.73 -10.62 -3.26
N PRO A 46 2.04 -11.76 -3.09
CA PRO A 46 2.66 -13.07 -3.24
C PRO A 46 3.16 -13.32 -4.68
N GLY A 47 4.45 -13.65 -4.81
CA GLY A 47 5.06 -13.98 -6.10
C GLY A 47 5.41 -12.77 -6.96
N VAL A 48 5.46 -11.57 -6.36
CA VAL A 48 6.15 -10.41 -6.93
C VAL A 48 7.63 -10.47 -6.52
N SER A 49 8.54 -10.17 -7.44
CA SER A 49 9.96 -10.04 -7.11
C SER A 49 10.21 -8.69 -6.42
N PRO A 50 11.12 -8.59 -5.42
CA PRO A 50 11.36 -7.33 -4.70
C PRO A 50 11.75 -6.17 -5.63
N GLU A 51 12.50 -6.47 -6.69
CA GLU A 51 12.90 -5.53 -7.74
C GLU A 51 11.75 -4.98 -8.60
N ALA A 52 10.59 -5.64 -8.58
CA ALA A 52 9.38 -5.21 -9.28
C ALA A 52 8.40 -4.47 -8.36
N ILE A 53 8.84 -4.08 -7.16
CA ILE A 53 8.09 -3.26 -6.20
C ILE A 53 8.68 -1.85 -6.21
N GLU A 54 7.84 -0.86 -6.49
CA GLU A 54 8.19 0.56 -6.45
C GLU A 54 7.42 1.24 -5.32
N LEU A 55 8.14 2.03 -4.53
CA LEU A 55 7.59 2.84 -3.43
C LEU A 55 7.94 4.30 -3.69
N ASP A 56 6.92 5.11 -3.88
CA ASP A 56 7.06 6.56 -4.09
C ASP A 56 6.31 7.32 -3.00
N ILE A 57 6.89 8.40 -2.50
CA ILE A 57 6.19 9.33 -1.60
C ILE A 57 6.23 10.72 -2.22
N GLU A 58 5.05 11.28 -2.48
CA GLU A 58 4.91 12.67 -2.92
C GLU A 58 3.83 13.36 -2.10
N ARG A 59 4.15 14.49 -1.46
CA ARG A 59 3.20 15.33 -0.70
C ARG A 59 2.34 14.52 0.30
N ASN A 60 2.99 13.68 1.11
CA ASN A 60 2.35 12.78 2.07
C ASN A 60 1.44 11.71 1.44
N VAL A 61 1.56 11.46 0.14
CA VAL A 61 0.90 10.35 -0.55
C VAL A 61 1.93 9.27 -0.83
N LEU A 62 1.84 8.15 -0.12
CA LEU A 62 2.60 6.96 -0.41
C LEU A 62 1.91 6.18 -1.53
N THR A 63 2.63 5.94 -2.62
CA THR A 63 2.21 5.12 -3.74
C THR A 63 3.03 3.83 -3.75
N VAL A 64 2.34 2.69 -3.65
CA VAL A 64 2.93 1.36 -3.75
C VAL A 64 2.53 0.79 -5.10
N LYS A 65 3.49 0.49 -5.96
CA LYS A 65 3.29 -0.22 -7.22
C LYS A 65 4.04 -1.54 -7.19
N ALA A 66 3.44 -2.55 -7.77
CA ALA A 66 4.04 -3.87 -7.88
C ALA A 66 3.64 -4.51 -9.19
N GLU A 67 4.56 -5.19 -9.87
CA GLU A 67 4.26 -5.94 -11.09
C GLU A 67 4.47 -7.44 -10.86
N ARG A 68 3.42 -8.22 -11.08
CA ARG A 68 3.52 -9.68 -11.12
C ARG A 68 3.53 -10.17 -12.55
N ARG A 69 4.71 -10.61 -12.98
CA ARG A 69 4.88 -11.20 -14.32
C ARG A 69 4.29 -12.60 -14.39
N PRO A 70 3.75 -13.00 -15.56
CA PRO A 70 3.40 -14.39 -15.84
C PRO A 70 4.61 -15.30 -15.62
N LEU A 71 4.37 -16.52 -15.13
CA LEU A 71 5.43 -17.53 -15.07
C LEU A 71 5.92 -17.83 -16.50
N PRO A 72 7.23 -18.04 -16.72
CA PRO A 72 7.74 -18.50 -18.00
C PRO A 72 7.08 -19.83 -18.37
N GLY A 73 6.24 -19.83 -19.40
CA GLY A 73 5.78 -21.03 -20.06
C GLY A 73 6.65 -21.24 -21.29
N GLY A 74 7.43 -22.33 -21.33
CA GLY A 74 7.99 -22.79 -22.61
C GLY A 74 6.87 -23.19 -23.57
N ASP A 75 7.20 -23.43 -24.84
CA ASP A 75 6.22 -23.81 -25.87
C ASP A 75 5.41 -25.07 -25.48
N ASP A 76 5.94 -25.90 -24.58
CA ASP A 76 5.31 -27.12 -24.05
C ASP A 76 4.41 -26.91 -22.82
N VAL A 77 4.23 -25.68 -22.33
CA VAL A 77 3.46 -25.40 -21.11
C VAL A 77 2.03 -24.99 -21.43
N GLN A 78 1.09 -25.90 -21.20
CA GLN A 78 -0.35 -25.62 -21.33
C GLN A 78 -0.99 -25.26 -19.99
N MET A 79 -1.28 -23.97 -19.79
CA MET A 79 -2.01 -23.45 -18.62
C MET A 79 -3.41 -24.07 -18.52
N GLN A 80 -3.66 -24.88 -17.50
CA GLN A 80 -5.00 -25.49 -17.30
C GLN A 80 -5.96 -24.52 -16.59
N VAL A 81 -5.50 -23.85 -15.53
CA VAL A 81 -6.28 -22.92 -14.68
C VAL A 81 -5.45 -21.66 -14.39
N SER A 82 -6.08 -20.49 -14.35
CA SER A 82 -5.41 -19.20 -14.14
C SER A 82 -6.23 -18.26 -13.25
N GLU A 83 -6.24 -18.52 -11.95
CA GLU A 83 -7.00 -17.73 -10.96
C GLU A 83 -6.15 -16.63 -10.30
N ARG A 84 -4.83 -16.79 -10.34
CA ARG A 84 -3.88 -15.88 -9.71
C ARG A 84 -3.86 -14.55 -10.49
N PRO A 85 -4.09 -13.39 -9.84
CA PRO A 85 -4.02 -12.11 -10.53
C PRO A 85 -2.59 -11.86 -11.01
N LEU A 86 -2.47 -11.37 -12.24
CA LEU A 86 -1.23 -11.00 -12.93
C LEU A 86 -1.28 -9.52 -13.33
N GLY A 87 -0.12 -8.94 -13.62
CA GLY A 87 -0.01 -7.55 -14.07
C GLY A 87 0.32 -6.58 -12.93
N VAL A 88 -0.14 -5.33 -13.08
CA VAL A 88 0.24 -4.22 -12.19
C VAL A 88 -0.79 -4.06 -11.07
N PHE A 89 -0.27 -4.04 -9.85
CA PHE A 89 -0.96 -3.69 -8.61
C PHE A 89 -0.51 -2.28 -8.24
N SER A 90 -1.44 -1.42 -7.86
CA SER A 90 -1.12 -0.06 -7.43
C SER A 90 -2.08 0.37 -6.33
N ARG A 91 -1.54 0.93 -5.26
CA ARG A 91 -2.31 1.45 -4.14
C ARG A 91 -1.70 2.74 -3.62
N GLN A 92 -2.57 3.69 -3.29
CA GLN A 92 -2.17 4.98 -2.72
C GLN A 92 -2.71 5.11 -1.30
N LEU A 93 -1.88 5.70 -0.43
CA LEU A 93 -2.19 5.97 0.97
C LEU A 93 -1.87 7.42 1.29
N PHE A 94 -2.86 8.12 1.82
CA PHE A 94 -2.66 9.44 2.41
C PHE A 94 -2.10 9.26 3.82
N LEU A 95 -0.86 9.68 4.00
CA LEU A 95 -0.17 9.71 5.28
C LEU A 95 -0.50 11.03 5.98
N GLY A 96 -0.70 10.98 7.30
CA GLY A 96 -0.88 12.20 8.08
C GLY A 96 0.44 12.92 8.29
N ASP A 97 0.39 14.25 8.45
CA ASP A 97 1.56 15.10 8.75
C ASP A 97 2.28 14.73 10.06
N SER A 98 1.66 13.87 10.87
CA SER A 98 2.25 13.34 12.10
C SER A 98 3.24 12.20 11.87
N LEU A 99 3.40 11.72 10.64
CA LEU A 99 4.29 10.62 10.30
C LEU A 99 5.59 11.14 9.70
N ASP A 100 6.69 10.51 10.06
CA ASP A 100 8.02 10.80 9.54
C ASP A 100 8.29 9.95 8.30
N THR A 101 7.98 10.53 7.14
CA THR A 101 8.15 9.86 5.85
C THR A 101 9.61 9.72 5.43
N ASP A 102 10.53 10.51 6.01
CA ASP A 102 11.95 10.48 5.66
C ASP A 102 12.65 9.25 6.24
N HIS A 103 12.07 8.67 7.30
CA HIS A 103 12.60 7.50 8.01
C HIS A 103 11.71 6.26 7.85
N ILE A 104 11.03 6.11 6.70
CA ILE A 104 10.27 4.90 6.38
C ILE A 104 11.20 3.68 6.24
N ALA A 105 10.83 2.58 6.88
CA ALA A 105 11.47 1.28 6.69
C ALA A 105 10.55 0.35 5.89
N ALA A 106 11.11 -0.35 4.92
CA ALA A 106 10.39 -1.33 4.11
C ALA A 106 11.07 -2.71 4.26
N ASP A 107 10.26 -3.74 4.47
CA ASP A 107 10.67 -5.12 4.54
C ASP A 107 9.76 -5.98 3.69
N TYR A 108 10.29 -7.02 3.04
CA TYR A 108 9.51 -7.90 2.19
C TYR A 108 9.88 -9.36 2.44
N GLU A 109 8.98 -10.06 3.11
CA GLU A 109 9.17 -11.44 3.53
C GLU A 109 7.94 -12.27 3.18
N ALA A 110 8.16 -13.49 2.68
CA ALA A 110 7.11 -14.47 2.38
C ALA A 110 5.94 -13.96 1.49
N GLY A 111 6.19 -12.95 0.65
CA GLY A 111 5.18 -12.36 -0.22
C GLY A 111 4.35 -11.25 0.42
N VAL A 112 4.76 -10.75 1.59
CA VAL A 112 4.13 -9.62 2.28
C VAL A 112 5.11 -8.46 2.38
N LEU A 113 4.71 -7.30 1.86
CA LEU A 113 5.45 -6.05 1.99
C LEU A 113 4.99 -5.34 3.26
N THR A 114 5.92 -5.13 4.19
CA THR A 114 5.68 -4.42 5.45
C THR A 114 6.39 -3.08 5.44
N LEU A 115 5.64 -1.99 5.59
CA LEU A 115 6.15 -0.65 5.75
C LEU A 115 5.98 -0.20 7.19
N ARG A 116 7.05 0.31 7.81
CA ARG A 116 7.03 0.90 9.15
C ARG A 116 7.40 2.37 9.05
N ILE A 117 6.49 3.23 9.48
CA ILE A 117 6.63 4.68 9.41
C ILE A 117 6.63 5.24 10.84
N PRO A 118 7.76 5.78 11.32
CA PRO A 118 7.81 6.39 12.64
C PRO A 118 6.85 7.59 12.76
N VAL A 119 6.37 7.85 13.96
CA VAL A 119 5.61 9.07 14.27
C VAL A 119 6.61 10.20 14.48
N ALA A 120 6.41 11.31 13.76
CA ALA A 120 7.28 12.46 13.80
C ALA A 120 7.36 13.06 15.22
N GLU A 121 8.58 13.40 15.66
CA GLU A 121 8.83 14.02 16.97
C GLU A 121 8.01 15.29 17.18
N LYS A 122 7.83 16.10 16.13
CA LYS A 122 7.03 17.34 16.14
C LYS A 122 5.53 17.10 16.39
N ALA A 123 5.05 15.89 16.14
CA ALA A 123 3.66 15.50 16.32
C ALA A 123 3.37 14.95 17.72
N LYS A 124 4.39 14.87 18.60
CA LYS A 124 4.16 14.53 20.01
C LYS A 124 3.30 15.61 20.68
N PRO A 125 2.27 15.22 21.44
CA PRO A 125 1.35 16.17 22.06
C PRO A 125 2.13 17.12 22.99
N ARG A 126 2.01 18.43 22.73
CA ARG A 126 2.55 19.47 23.61
C ARG A 126 1.49 19.85 24.65
N ARG A 127 1.85 19.81 25.93
CA ARG A 127 1.00 20.33 27.01
C ARG A 127 1.03 21.85 26.96
N ILE A 128 -0.15 22.48 26.84
CA ILE A 128 -0.29 23.93 26.93
C ILE A 128 -0.65 24.27 28.37
N GLU A 129 0.21 25.04 29.04
CA GLU A 129 -0.11 25.60 30.36
C GLU A 129 -0.93 26.87 30.19
N ILE A 130 -2.02 26.99 30.95
CA ILE A 130 -2.86 28.20 30.97
C ILE A 130 -2.27 29.13 32.03
N SER A 131 -1.71 30.27 31.61
CA SER A 131 -1.30 31.33 32.54
C SER A 131 -2.50 32.19 32.94
N GLY A 132 -2.89 32.11 34.21
CA GLY A 132 -3.86 33.03 34.81
C GLY A 132 -3.15 34.27 35.34
N ALA A 133 -3.45 35.45 34.79
CA ALA A 133 -3.01 36.72 35.36
C ALA A 133 -3.90 37.07 36.56
N THR A 134 -3.46 36.75 37.76
CA THR A 134 -4.07 37.22 39.02
C THR A 134 -3.51 38.58 39.41
N ASP A 135 -3.69 39.59 38.55
CA ASP A 135 -3.49 41.00 38.91
C ASP A 135 -4.32 41.91 37.98
N ARG A 136 -5.65 41.85 38.14
CA ARG A 136 -6.52 42.93 37.69
C ARG A 136 -6.40 44.05 38.72
N LYS A 137 -5.56 45.05 38.45
CA LYS A 137 -5.53 46.29 39.25
C LYS A 137 -6.92 46.93 39.23
N GLU A 138 -7.52 47.02 40.42
CA GLU A 138 -8.71 47.82 40.68
C GLU A 138 -8.40 49.30 40.38
N ILE A 139 -9.25 49.91 39.56
CA ILE A 139 -9.23 51.35 39.32
C ILE A 139 -9.94 51.98 40.52
N GLN A 140 -9.20 52.67 41.38
CA GLN A 140 -9.79 53.46 42.46
C GLN A 140 -10.42 54.72 41.89
N ALA A 141 -11.65 54.99 42.34
CA ALA A 141 -12.50 56.12 41.96
C ALA A 141 -12.07 57.44 42.63
#